data_AF-A0A6J0MBE1-F1
#
_entry.id   AF-A0A6J0MBE1-F1
#
_cell.length_a   1.000
_cell.length_b   1.000
_cell.length_c   1.000
_cell.angle_alpha   90.00
_cell.angle_beta   90.00
_cell.angle_gamma   90.00
#
_symmetry.space_group_name_H-M   'P 1'
#
loop_
_entity.id
_entity.type
_entity.pdbx_description
1 polymer ?
#
loop_
_entity_poly.entity_id
_entity_poly.type
_entity_poly.pdbx_seq_one_letter_code
_entity_poly.pdbx_strand_id
1 'polypeptide(L)'
;MSINLHLVAMVLFFCVVSKSVVVMARPMNSGGRDPCSVSDFKVLCRSVVKGQKNVNAATEVSIRELMKRTIKAKKVAASGRKSGGGLKTCYSNYDSALGNLQKALKDLKKNDGFSLNINLSASLTDFDTCNDAMGGAKASNIFARSTKTLHEMADNCLALSTLVKQ
;
A
#
# COMPACT_ATOMS: atom_id res chain seq x y z
N MET A 1 -65.29 -1.94 -48.90
CA MET A 1 -63.98 -2.17 -48.24
C MET A 1 -64.20 -1.93 -46.75
N SER A 2 -64.09 -3.01 -45.97
CA SER A 2 -64.62 -3.08 -44.61
C SER A 2 -63.82 -2.27 -43.61
N ILE A 3 -64.59 -1.50 -42.84
CA ILE A 3 -64.29 -0.96 -41.51
C ILE A 3 -64.19 -2.14 -40.55
N ASN A 4 -63.30 -2.06 -39.54
CA ASN A 4 -63.32 -2.73 -38.22
C ASN A 4 -61.86 -2.86 -37.73
N LEU A 5 -61.50 -2.75 -36.46
CA LEU A 5 -62.19 -2.44 -35.21
C LEU A 5 -61.07 -2.41 -34.16
N HIS A 6 -61.19 -1.51 -33.19
CA HIS A 6 -60.39 -1.44 -31.98
C HIS A 6 -59.98 -2.79 -31.38
N LEU A 7 -58.69 -3.00 -31.14
CA LEU A 7 -58.05 -3.89 -30.14
C LEU A 7 -56.54 -3.75 -30.45
N VAL A 8 -55.65 -3.20 -29.63
CA VAL A 8 -55.42 -3.42 -28.21
C VAL A 8 -54.66 -2.20 -27.69
N ALA A 9 -55.22 -1.59 -26.66
CA ALA A 9 -54.54 -0.59 -25.83
C ALA A 9 -53.39 -1.23 -25.03
N MET A 10 -52.45 -0.38 -24.62
CA MET A 10 -51.39 -0.62 -23.62
C MET A 10 -50.17 -1.42 -24.11
N VAL A 11 -49.06 -0.71 -24.35
CA VAL A 11 -47.94 -0.68 -23.38
C VAL A 11 -47.22 0.67 -23.53
N LEU A 12 -47.33 1.48 -22.48
CA LEU A 12 -46.47 2.61 -22.17
C LEU A 12 -45.02 2.11 -21.97
N PHE A 13 -44.01 2.84 -22.44
CA PHE A 13 -43.03 3.55 -21.59
C PHE A 13 -41.78 3.97 -22.40
N PHE A 14 -41.62 5.30 -22.52
CA PHE A 14 -40.37 6.05 -22.51
C PHE A 14 -39.09 5.45 -23.14
N CYS A 15 -38.71 5.96 -24.31
CA CYS A 15 -37.30 6.05 -24.71
C CYS A 15 -36.94 7.53 -24.97
N VAL A 16 -36.78 8.29 -23.88
CA VAL A 16 -36.09 9.58 -23.93
C VAL A 16 -34.60 9.28 -24.06
N VAL A 17 -34.03 9.67 -25.19
CA VAL A 17 -32.60 9.56 -25.46
C VAL A 17 -31.84 10.53 -24.54
N SER A 18 -31.31 10.00 -23.43
CA SER A 18 -30.45 10.73 -22.52
C SER A 18 -29.16 11.12 -23.24
N LYS A 19 -28.92 12.43 -23.41
CA LYS A 19 -27.60 12.94 -23.82
C LYS A 19 -26.57 12.54 -22.77
N SER A 20 -25.62 11.69 -23.12
CA SER A 20 -24.49 11.35 -22.26
C SER A 20 -23.64 12.59 -22.01
N VAL A 21 -23.77 13.19 -20.83
CA VAL A 21 -22.79 14.14 -20.32
C VAL A 21 -21.55 13.34 -19.96
N VAL A 22 -20.51 13.43 -20.79
CA VAL A 22 -19.17 13.01 -20.40
C VAL A 22 -18.69 13.99 -19.33
N VAL A 23 -18.95 13.69 -18.07
CA VAL A 23 -18.30 14.36 -16.95
C VAL A 23 -16.83 13.94 -17.01
N MET A 24 -16.02 14.74 -17.69
CA MET A 24 -14.58 14.74 -17.49
C MET A 24 -14.36 15.05 -16.01
N ALA A 25 -14.08 14.02 -15.23
CA ALA A 25 -13.60 14.18 -13.86
C ALA A 25 -12.31 14.98 -13.95
N ARG A 26 -12.41 16.31 -13.78
CA ARG A 26 -11.25 17.16 -13.54
C ARG A 26 -10.53 16.57 -12.32
N PRO A 27 -9.21 16.34 -12.35
CA PRO A 27 -8.50 15.97 -11.14
C PRO A 27 -8.77 17.05 -10.10
N MET A 28 -9.43 16.68 -9.01
CA MET A 28 -9.60 17.54 -7.85
C MET A 28 -8.21 17.88 -7.35
N ASN A 29 -7.70 19.04 -7.73
CA ASN A 29 -6.48 19.60 -7.17
C ASN A 29 -6.83 20.20 -5.80
N SER A 30 -7.04 19.34 -4.82
CA SER A 30 -7.06 19.74 -3.41
C SER A 30 -5.61 20.04 -3.02
N GLY A 31 -5.33 21.30 -2.68
CA GLY A 31 -3.99 21.89 -2.51
C GLY A 31 -3.12 21.36 -1.36
N GLY A 32 -3.11 20.04 -1.11
CA GLY A 32 -2.17 19.39 -0.20
C GLY A 32 -0.83 19.11 -0.89
N ARG A 33 0.28 19.46 -0.22
CA ARG A 33 1.65 19.14 -0.66
C ARG A 33 1.79 17.62 -0.82
N ASP A 34 2.53 17.17 -1.85
CA ASP A 34 2.79 15.75 -2.07
C ASP A 34 3.54 15.14 -0.87
N PRO A 35 2.93 14.21 -0.11
CA PRO A 35 3.56 13.65 1.08
C PRO A 35 4.79 12.79 0.72
N CYS A 36 4.88 12.28 -0.50
CA CYS A 36 6.02 11.50 -0.96
C CYS A 36 7.25 12.36 -1.32
N SER A 37 7.19 13.70 -1.17
CA SER A 37 8.31 14.58 -1.47
C SER A 37 9.52 14.38 -0.54
N VAL A 38 9.30 13.88 0.68
CA VAL A 38 10.34 13.59 1.68
C VAL A 38 10.98 12.21 1.56
N SER A 39 10.45 11.35 0.69
CA SER A 39 10.92 9.96 0.55
C SER A 39 12.06 9.87 -0.47
N ASP A 40 13.00 8.95 -0.25
CA ASP A 40 14.04 8.66 -1.23
C ASP A 40 13.46 7.88 -2.43
N PHE A 41 12.54 6.96 -2.16
CA PHE A 41 11.86 6.15 -3.17
C PHE A 41 10.52 6.75 -3.62
N LYS A 42 10.55 8.00 -4.11
CA LYS A 42 9.35 8.82 -4.42
C LYS A 42 8.34 8.14 -5.35
N VAL A 43 8.81 7.46 -6.40
CA VAL A 43 7.94 6.78 -7.37
C VAL A 43 7.20 5.61 -6.69
N LEU A 44 7.92 4.82 -5.89
CA LEU A 44 7.34 3.73 -5.12
C LEU A 44 6.34 4.25 -4.09
N CYS A 45 6.69 5.30 -3.34
CA CYS A 45 5.79 5.95 -2.40
C CYS A 45 4.48 6.37 -3.09
N ARG A 46 4.56 7.11 -4.21
CA ARG A 46 3.38 7.58 -4.97
C ARG A 46 2.50 6.43 -5.47
N SER A 47 3.12 5.33 -5.90
CA SER A 47 2.39 4.14 -6.34
C SER A 47 1.59 3.47 -5.21
N VAL A 48 2.07 3.59 -3.97
CA VAL A 48 1.46 2.98 -2.78
C VAL A 48 0.41 3.89 -2.16
N VAL A 49 0.70 5.18 -1.99
CA VAL A 49 -0.24 6.14 -1.38
C VAL A 49 -1.43 6.46 -2.28
N LYS A 50 -1.39 6.11 -3.58
CA LYS A 50 -2.52 6.24 -4.52
C LYS A 50 -3.20 7.62 -4.51
N GLY A 51 -2.40 8.67 -4.46
CA GLY A 51 -2.88 10.05 -4.49
C GLY A 51 -3.38 10.62 -3.15
N GLN A 52 -3.27 9.88 -2.04
CA GLN A 52 -3.56 10.41 -0.72
C GLN A 52 -2.71 11.66 -0.43
N LYS A 53 -3.37 12.75 -0.03
CA LYS A 53 -2.74 14.04 0.33
C LYS A 53 -2.67 14.27 1.83
N ASN A 54 -3.57 13.65 2.59
CA ASN A 54 -3.49 13.65 4.04
C ASN A 54 -2.35 12.74 4.49
N VAL A 55 -1.42 13.28 5.29
CA VAL A 55 -0.22 12.55 5.73
C VAL A 55 -0.60 11.29 6.50
N ASN A 56 -1.48 11.38 7.52
CA ASN A 56 -1.86 10.22 8.32
C ASN A 56 -2.49 9.13 7.45
N ALA A 57 -3.36 9.49 6.50
CA ALA A 57 -3.95 8.54 5.57
C ALA A 57 -2.90 7.92 4.61
N ALA A 58 -1.97 8.72 4.11
CA ALA A 58 -0.87 8.25 3.27
C ALA A 58 0.05 7.27 4.02
N THR A 59 0.40 7.60 5.27
CA THR A 59 1.18 6.74 6.17
C THR A 59 0.43 5.44 6.47
N GLU A 60 -0.85 5.51 6.84
CA GLU A 60 -1.66 4.32 7.13
C GLU A 60 -1.76 3.37 5.92
N VAL A 61 -2.08 3.90 4.74
CA VAL A 61 -2.17 3.10 3.50
C VAL A 61 -0.82 2.45 3.19
N SER A 62 0.29 3.18 3.37
CA SER A 62 1.63 2.67 3.13
C SER A 62 1.99 1.53 4.08
N ILE A 63 1.73 1.69 5.38
CA ILE A 63 1.98 0.64 6.38
C ILE A 63 1.14 -0.60 6.08
N ARG A 64 -0.14 -0.44 5.72
CA ARG A 64 -1.02 -1.58 5.42
C ARG A 64 -0.61 -2.34 4.16
N GLU A 65 -0.21 -1.63 3.11
CA GLU A 65 0.30 -2.27 1.89
C GLU A 65 1.63 -2.98 2.16
N LEU A 66 2.52 -2.40 2.97
CA LEU A 66 3.74 -3.04 3.42
C LEU A 66 3.44 -4.32 4.19
N MET A 67 2.58 -4.29 5.20
CA MET A 67 2.15 -5.49 5.94
C MET A 67 1.62 -6.59 5.01
N LYS A 68 0.78 -6.23 4.03
CA LYS A 68 0.23 -7.18 3.06
C LYS A 68 1.31 -7.88 2.24
N ARG A 69 2.32 -7.13 1.78
CA ARG A 69 3.45 -7.70 1.02
C ARG A 69 4.37 -8.52 1.91
N THR A 70 4.63 -8.07 3.13
CA THR A 70 5.42 -8.81 4.12
C THR A 70 4.78 -10.16 4.45
N ILE A 71 3.45 -10.22 4.61
CA ILE A 71 2.73 -11.50 4.82
C ILE A 71 2.98 -12.47 3.65
N LYS A 72 2.95 -11.98 2.41
CA LYS A 72 3.23 -12.81 1.23
C LYS A 72 4.68 -13.29 1.22
N ALA A 73 5.64 -12.39 1.46
CA ALA A 73 7.06 -12.74 1.53
C ALA A 73 7.36 -13.73 2.65
N LYS A 74 6.73 -13.58 3.82
CA LYS A 74 6.83 -14.50 4.95
C LYS A 74 6.33 -15.89 4.62
N LYS A 75 5.23 -16.02 3.86
CA LYS A 75 4.74 -17.33 3.40
C LYS A 75 5.76 -18.03 2.50
N VAL A 76 6.42 -17.29 1.61
CA VAL A 76 7.51 -17.83 0.77
C VAL A 76 8.73 -18.20 1.60
N ALA A 77 9.14 -17.36 2.56
CA ALA A 77 10.23 -17.69 3.47
C ALA A 77 9.91 -18.94 4.30
N ALA A 78 8.66 -19.13 4.70
CA ALA A 78 8.22 -20.28 5.49
C ALA A 78 8.38 -21.63 4.76
N SER A 79 8.24 -21.67 3.43
CA SER A 79 8.42 -22.91 2.66
C SER A 79 9.90 -23.30 2.54
N GLY A 80 10.81 -22.32 2.49
CA GLY A 80 12.26 -22.57 2.36
C GLY A 80 13.05 -22.56 3.68
N ARG A 81 12.46 -22.10 4.80
CA ARG A 81 13.20 -21.93 6.08
C ARG A 81 13.81 -23.21 6.64
N LYS A 82 13.27 -24.39 6.30
CA LYS A 82 13.78 -25.69 6.78
C LYS A 82 15.16 -26.01 6.22
N SER A 83 15.48 -25.45 5.06
CA SER A 83 16.80 -25.57 4.41
C SER A 83 17.86 -24.67 5.06
N GLY A 84 17.50 -23.84 6.05
CA GLY A 84 18.40 -22.92 6.74
C GLY A 84 18.70 -21.65 5.95
N GLY A 85 19.80 -20.97 6.32
CA GLY A 85 20.31 -19.78 5.62
C GLY A 85 19.38 -18.56 5.64
N GLY A 86 19.48 -17.73 4.60
CA GLY A 86 18.81 -16.44 4.49
C GLY A 86 17.28 -16.50 4.63
N LEU A 87 16.63 -17.56 4.12
CA LEU A 87 15.18 -17.71 4.25
C LEU A 87 14.72 -17.94 5.69
N LYS A 88 15.52 -18.62 6.52
CA LYS A 88 15.24 -18.76 7.96
C LYS A 88 15.34 -17.40 8.66
N THR A 89 16.38 -16.63 8.37
CA THR A 89 16.56 -15.26 8.89
C THR A 89 15.41 -14.35 8.46
N CYS A 90 15.04 -14.37 7.19
CA CYS A 90 13.92 -13.60 6.66
C CYS A 90 12.59 -13.97 7.30
N TYR A 91 12.31 -15.26 7.52
CA TYR A 91 11.07 -15.68 8.17
C TYR A 91 10.88 -15.05 9.55
N SER A 92 11.93 -15.08 10.39
CA SER A 92 11.88 -14.50 11.74
C SER A 92 11.80 -12.98 11.70
N ASN A 93 12.61 -12.32 10.87
CA ASN A 93 12.59 -10.86 10.75
C ASN A 93 11.26 -10.34 10.18
N TYR A 94 10.63 -11.05 9.23
CA TYR A 94 9.30 -10.67 8.76
C TYR A 94 8.21 -10.82 9.84
N ASP A 95 8.38 -11.75 10.80
CA ASP A 95 7.46 -11.84 11.94
C ASP A 95 7.61 -10.62 12.86
N SER A 96 8.85 -10.27 13.22
CA SER A 96 9.17 -9.06 14.00
C SER A 96 8.66 -7.80 13.31
N ALA A 97 8.93 -7.65 12.01
CA ALA A 97 8.49 -6.50 11.22
C ALA A 97 6.96 -6.37 11.24
N LEU A 98 6.21 -7.47 11.09
CA LEU A 98 4.75 -7.41 11.18
C LEU A 98 4.25 -6.96 12.55
N GLY A 99 4.89 -7.40 13.63
CA GLY A 99 4.59 -6.94 14.99
C GLY A 99 4.84 -5.45 15.17
N ASN A 100 5.98 -4.96 14.67
CA ASN A 100 6.36 -3.55 14.70
C ASN A 100 5.42 -2.68 13.84
N LEU A 101 5.10 -3.09 12.62
CA LEU A 101 4.12 -2.41 11.75
C LEU A 101 2.72 -2.34 12.38
N GLN A 102 2.31 -3.38 13.11
CA GLN A 102 1.03 -3.36 13.82
C GLN A 102 1.02 -2.38 15.00
N LYS A 103 2.15 -2.24 15.71
CA LYS A 103 2.31 -1.19 16.74
C LYS A 103 2.31 0.20 16.10
N ALA A 104 3.06 0.40 15.01
CA ALA A 104 3.08 1.64 14.24
C ALA A 104 1.66 2.11 13.83
N LEU A 105 0.78 1.21 13.37
CA LEU A 105 -0.62 1.58 13.09
C LEU A 105 -1.40 2.03 14.32
N LYS A 106 -1.12 1.47 15.50
CA LYS A 106 -1.76 1.91 16.76
C LYS A 106 -1.24 3.27 17.17
N ASP A 107 0.07 3.50 17.06
CA ASP A 107 0.73 4.75 17.43
C ASP A 107 0.28 5.89 16.51
N LEU A 108 0.16 5.64 15.20
CA LEU A 108 -0.42 6.58 14.24
C LEU A 108 -1.84 7.02 14.62
N LYS A 109 -2.69 6.09 15.08
CA LYS A 109 -4.05 6.40 15.53
C LYS A 109 -4.10 7.20 16.82
N LYS A 110 -3.09 7.03 17.68
CA LYS A 110 -2.93 7.78 18.93
C LYS A 110 -2.25 9.13 18.71
N ASN A 111 -1.82 9.44 17.48
CA ASN A 111 -0.93 10.56 17.15
C ASN A 111 0.38 10.53 17.96
N ASP A 112 0.88 9.34 18.28
CA ASP A 112 2.19 9.17 18.92
C ASP A 112 3.27 9.04 17.84
N GLY A 113 3.74 10.20 17.34
CA GLY A 113 4.72 10.27 16.27
C GLY A 113 6.09 9.67 16.65
N PHE A 114 6.46 9.73 17.92
CA PHE A 114 7.72 9.18 18.43
C PHE A 114 7.71 7.64 18.41
N SER A 115 6.70 7.01 19.01
CA SER A 115 6.56 5.55 18.99
C SER A 115 6.32 5.02 17.58
N LEU A 116 5.58 5.77 16.75
CA LEU A 116 5.41 5.47 15.33
C LEU A 116 6.76 5.37 14.62
N ASN A 117 7.63 6.37 14.79
CA ASN A 117 8.95 6.41 14.18
C ASN A 117 9.85 5.25 14.65
N ILE A 118 9.84 4.94 15.96
CA ILE A 118 10.59 3.82 16.53
C ILE A 118 10.16 2.49 15.91
N ASN A 119 8.85 2.22 15.87
CA ASN A 119 8.33 0.95 15.35
C ASN A 119 8.56 0.81 13.83
N LEU A 120 8.51 1.92 13.08
CA LEU A 120 8.85 1.90 11.65
C LEU A 120 10.35 1.70 11.41
N SER A 121 11.20 2.33 12.21
CA SER A 121 12.65 2.13 12.17
C SER A 121 13.04 0.70 12.50
N ALA A 122 12.41 0.10 13.52
CA ALA A 122 12.62 -1.31 13.85
C ALA A 122 12.21 -2.23 12.69
N SER A 123 11.07 -1.94 12.04
CA SER A 123 10.63 -2.70 10.86
C SER A 123 11.61 -2.56 9.69
N LEU A 124 12.16 -1.37 9.46
CA LEU A 124 13.18 -1.14 8.43
C LEU A 124 14.41 -2.00 8.68
N THR A 125 14.92 -2.05 9.91
CA THR A 125 16.04 -2.90 10.31
C THR A 125 15.75 -4.39 10.09
N ASP A 126 14.53 -4.85 10.41
CA ASP A 126 14.11 -6.23 10.16
C ASP A 126 14.18 -6.57 8.65
N PHE A 127 13.72 -5.67 7.78
CA PHE A 127 13.80 -5.86 6.33
C PHE A 127 15.23 -5.81 5.81
N ASP A 128 16.06 -4.92 6.34
CA ASP A 128 17.46 -4.78 5.97
C ASP A 128 18.27 -6.04 6.34
N THR A 129 18.07 -6.54 7.56
CA THR A 129 18.68 -7.80 8.04
C THR A 129 18.32 -8.98 7.13
N CYS A 130 17.06 -9.07 6.72
CA CYS A 130 16.63 -10.09 5.76
C CYS A 130 17.26 -9.89 4.38
N ASN A 131 17.32 -8.66 3.89
CA ASN A 131 17.93 -8.33 2.60
C ASN A 131 19.41 -8.74 2.56
N ASP A 132 20.17 -8.43 3.60
CA ASP A 132 21.57 -8.81 3.75
C ASP A 132 21.75 -10.34 3.79
N ALA A 133 20.91 -11.03 4.54
CA ALA A 133 20.93 -12.50 4.61
C ALA A 133 20.65 -13.18 3.26
N MET A 134 20.03 -12.47 2.32
CA MET A 134 19.77 -12.94 0.96
C MET A 134 20.86 -12.54 -0.05
N GLY A 135 21.94 -11.87 0.39
CA GLY A 135 23.05 -11.40 -0.43
C GLY A 135 22.98 -9.91 -0.80
N GLY A 136 22.06 -9.16 -0.20
CA GLY A 136 21.93 -7.71 -0.34
C GLY A 136 21.78 -7.26 -1.79
N ALA A 137 22.38 -6.11 -2.12
CA ALA A 137 22.32 -5.51 -3.46
C ALA A 137 22.94 -6.37 -4.58
N LYS A 138 23.76 -7.38 -4.23
CA LYS A 138 24.43 -8.27 -5.20
C LYS A 138 23.55 -9.45 -5.61
N ALA A 139 22.47 -9.72 -4.88
CA ALA A 139 21.60 -10.85 -5.15
C ALA A 139 20.63 -10.55 -6.29
N SER A 140 20.63 -11.40 -7.33
CA SER A 140 19.80 -11.22 -8.53
C SER A 140 18.48 -11.99 -8.47
N ASN A 141 18.29 -12.87 -7.49
CA ASN A 141 17.13 -13.75 -7.39
C ASN A 141 15.85 -12.98 -7.03
N ILE A 142 14.69 -13.52 -7.44
CA ILE A 142 13.38 -12.87 -7.29
C ILE A 142 13.06 -12.58 -5.81
N PHE A 143 13.48 -13.45 -4.90
CA PHE A 143 13.23 -13.26 -3.48
C PHE A 143 14.00 -12.06 -2.93
N ALA A 144 15.29 -11.91 -3.27
CA ALA A 144 16.11 -10.76 -2.89
C ALA A 144 15.55 -9.42 -3.46
N ARG A 145 15.00 -9.44 -4.67
CA ARG A 145 14.31 -8.25 -5.21
C ARG A 145 13.06 -7.90 -4.38
N SER A 146 12.33 -8.93 -3.93
CA SER A 146 11.19 -8.73 -3.01
C SER A 146 11.65 -8.17 -1.67
N THR A 147 12.77 -8.64 -1.10
CA THR A 147 13.28 -8.14 0.19
C THR A 147 13.68 -6.67 0.10
N LYS A 148 14.39 -6.30 -0.97
CA LYS A 148 14.74 -4.91 -1.28
C LYS A 148 13.49 -4.02 -1.39
N THR A 149 12.46 -4.47 -2.10
CA THR A 149 11.21 -3.70 -2.23
C THR A 149 10.54 -3.47 -0.88
N LEU A 150 10.57 -4.46 0.04
CA LEU A 150 10.00 -4.29 1.38
C LEU A 150 10.79 -3.28 2.22
N HIS A 151 12.13 -3.31 2.13
CA HIS A 151 13.00 -2.32 2.74
C HIS A 151 12.67 -0.90 2.25
N GLU A 152 12.62 -0.68 0.93
CA GLU A 152 12.30 0.63 0.34
C GLU A 152 10.89 1.13 0.72
N MET A 153 9.94 0.22 0.88
CA MET A 153 8.60 0.56 1.36
C MET A 153 8.60 0.95 2.84
N ALA A 154 9.39 0.29 3.68
CA ALA A 154 9.53 0.62 5.10
C ALA A 154 10.20 1.98 5.28
N ASP A 155 11.24 2.27 4.50
CA ASP A 155 11.88 3.58 4.46
C ASP A 155 10.88 4.67 4.06
N ASN A 156 10.07 4.44 3.01
CA ASN A 156 8.98 5.36 2.67
C ASN A 156 7.98 5.57 3.81
N CYS A 157 7.62 4.53 4.56
CA CYS A 157 6.74 4.67 5.73
C CYS A 157 7.41 5.53 6.81
N LEU A 158 8.71 5.32 7.06
CA LEU A 158 9.48 6.09 8.02
C LEU A 158 9.58 7.56 7.60
N ALA A 159 9.89 7.84 6.34
CA ALA A 159 9.92 9.19 5.79
C ALA A 159 8.55 9.88 5.93
N LEU A 160 7.45 9.20 5.60
CA LEU A 160 6.09 9.73 5.80
C LEU A 160 5.78 10.00 7.27
N SER A 161 6.30 9.21 8.20
CA SER A 161 6.09 9.41 9.64
C SER A 161 6.65 10.73 10.16
N THR A 162 7.71 11.26 9.52
CA THR A 162 8.30 12.57 9.89
C THR A 162 7.35 13.74 9.67
N LEU A 163 6.32 13.55 8.84
CA LEU A 163 5.29 14.54 8.54
C LEU A 163 4.05 14.42 9.43
N VAL A 164 3.92 13.32 10.18
CA VAL A 164 2.82 13.14 11.14
C VAL A 164 3.08 14.06 12.33
N LYS A 165 2.05 14.77 12.78
CA LYS A 165 2.18 15.66 13.95
C LYS A 165 2.59 14.82 15.17
N GLN A 166 3.64 15.30 15.84
CA GLN A 166 4.11 14.76 17.12
C GLN A 166 3.31 15.36 18.28
#